data_AF-A0A3A1NAT3-F1
#
_entry.id   AF-A0A3A1NAT3-F1
#
_cell.length_a   1.000
_cell.length_b   1.000
_cell.length_c   1.000
_cell.angle_alpha   90.00
_cell.angle_beta   90.00
_cell.angle_gamma   90.00
#
_symmetry.space_group_name_H-M   'P 1'
#
loop_
_entity.id
_entity.type
_entity.pdbx_description
1 polymer ?
#
loop_
_entity_poly.entity_id
_entity_poly.type
_entity_poly.pdbx_seq_one_letter_code
_entity_poly.pdbx_strand_id
1 'polypeptide(L)'
;MIDYYTLAFAPLFVIQILLLSHFFPKRLVMALERNGRLSQDHKVLIRKFLLLNKMNLWVGFLVMALVLSVSDSLSVRMTLLTIGLYFLLQVLPVIISRRMLDDASPGRNVDRADATIFGFVSPSAIGIAVLLFLAFLIKSLIDWDGGFGPQLLKMAVFVGVNGYLAYTLISLLGKMGKSSGEERLKLIYFLSKASPLFVYLSIGISLYYFGKMLIFNYGMEGLRPIMMSIALTMVGTAMFAILKPLEASEGDD
;
A
#
# COMPACT_ATOMS: atom_id res chain seq x y z
N MET A 1 -20.31 10.37 25.21
CA MET A 1 -20.08 8.94 25.54
C MET A 1 -19.20 8.38 24.42
N ILE A 2 -18.05 7.76 24.71
CA ILE A 2 -17.18 7.22 23.65
C ILE A 2 -17.85 5.95 23.12
N ASP A 3 -18.18 5.93 21.83
CA ASP A 3 -18.79 4.77 21.16
C ASP A 3 -17.78 3.61 21.06
N TYR A 4 -18.27 2.37 21.14
CA TYR A 4 -17.50 1.13 21.02
C TYR A 4 -16.62 1.12 19.77
N TYR A 5 -17.12 1.62 18.64
CA TYR A 5 -16.35 1.72 17.39
C TYR A 5 -15.15 2.66 17.49
N THR A 6 -15.29 3.75 18.24
CA THR A 6 -14.21 4.71 18.48
C THR A 6 -13.13 4.08 19.35
N LEU A 7 -13.53 3.27 20.33
CA LEU A 7 -12.63 2.53 21.22
C LEU A 7 -11.86 1.44 20.46
N ALA A 8 -12.52 0.74 19.53
CA ALA A 8 -11.89 -0.30 18.70
C ALA A 8 -10.99 0.28 17.58
N PHE A 9 -11.27 1.49 17.10
CA PHE A 9 -10.46 2.18 16.11
C PHE A 9 -9.07 2.56 16.65
N ALA A 10 -9.01 3.13 17.86
CA ALA A 10 -7.77 3.64 18.45
C ALA A 10 -6.60 2.64 18.42
N PRO A 11 -6.72 1.38 18.92
CA PRO A 11 -5.59 0.44 18.90
C PRO A 11 -5.16 0.07 17.48
N LEU A 12 -6.08 -0.07 16.53
CA LEU A 12 -5.75 -0.37 15.13
C LEU A 12 -5.03 0.80 14.45
N PHE A 13 -5.44 2.03 14.72
CA PHE A 13 -4.77 3.21 14.20
C PHE A 13 -3.38 3.41 14.84
N VAL A 14 -3.23 3.12 16.13
CA VAL A 14 -1.90 3.08 16.78
C VAL A 14 -0.99 2.05 16.12
N ILE A 15 -1.49 0.84 15.84
CA ILE A 15 -0.72 -0.18 15.12
C ILE A 15 -0.30 0.35 13.74
N GLN A 16 -1.20 1.00 13.00
CA GLN A 16 -0.89 1.63 11.71
C GLN A 16 0.22 2.70 11.86
N ILE A 17 0.13 3.59 12.86
CA ILE A 17 1.13 4.62 13.13
C ILE A 17 2.49 3.99 13.43
N LEU A 18 2.52 3.03 14.36
CA LEU A 18 3.78 2.40 14.79
C LEU A 18 4.42 1.61 13.65
N LEU A 19 3.65 0.81 12.92
CA LEU A 19 4.18 0.02 11.82
C LEU A 19 4.74 0.92 10.71
N LEU A 20 3.93 1.85 10.20
CA LEU A 20 4.28 2.61 9.00
C LEU A 20 5.22 3.78 9.29
N SER A 21 5.16 4.40 10.46
CA SER A 21 5.96 5.60 10.79
C SER A 21 7.14 5.31 11.72
N HIS A 22 7.21 4.14 12.36
CA HIS A 22 8.35 3.79 13.22
C HIS A 22 9.08 2.54 12.75
N PHE A 23 8.42 1.39 12.72
CA PHE A 23 9.08 0.09 12.48
C PHE A 23 9.61 -0.03 11.06
N PHE A 24 8.80 0.27 10.04
CA PHE A 24 9.21 0.15 8.64
C PHE A 24 10.36 1.10 8.29
N PRO A 25 10.29 2.42 8.59
CA PRO A 25 11.41 3.32 8.36
C PRO A 25 12.70 2.88 9.06
N LYS A 26 12.62 2.44 10.32
CA LYS A 26 13.78 2.00 11.08
C LYS A 26 14.43 0.76 10.46
N ARG A 27 13.62 -0.22 10.03
CA ARG A 27 14.13 -1.41 9.32
C ARG A 27 14.77 -1.04 7.98
N LEU A 28 14.18 -0.10 7.24
CA LEU A 28 14.75 0.38 5.97
C LEU A 28 16.13 1.03 6.17
N VAL A 29 16.27 1.85 7.22
CA VAL A 29 17.55 2.47 7.58
C VAL A 29 18.58 1.44 8.01
N MET A 30 18.21 0.46 8.85
CA MET A 30 19.12 -0.62 9.24
C MET A 30 19.60 -1.42 8.03
N ALA A 31 18.72 -1.68 7.06
CA ALA A 31 19.08 -2.37 5.84
C ALA A 31 20.03 -1.53 4.95
N LEU A 32 19.81 -0.22 4.88
CA LEU A 32 20.71 0.74 4.22
C LEU A 32 22.09 0.77 4.87
N GLU A 33 22.16 0.80 6.21
CA GLU A 33 23.41 0.81 6.96
C GLU A 33 24.21 -0.50 6.80
N ARG A 34 23.52 -1.66 6.81
CA ARG A 34 24.14 -2.97 6.60
C ARG A 34 24.77 -3.14 5.22
N ASN A 35 24.22 -2.49 4.19
CA ASN A 35 24.77 -2.54 2.83
C ASN A 35 26.07 -1.74 2.66
N GLY A 36 26.58 -1.08 3.72
CA GLY A 36 27.98 -0.70 3.88
C GLY A 36 28.53 0.40 2.95
N ARG A 37 27.71 0.98 2.07
CA ARG A 37 28.15 1.96 1.05
C ARG A 37 27.44 3.31 1.12
N LEU A 38 27.14 3.79 2.32
CA LEU A 38 26.52 5.11 2.48
C LEU A 38 27.57 6.21 2.47
N SER A 39 27.58 7.04 1.43
CA SER A 39 28.37 8.27 1.41
C SER A 39 27.97 9.20 2.57
N GLN A 40 28.81 10.17 2.91
CA GLN A 40 28.54 11.13 3.97
C GLN A 40 27.22 11.89 3.75
N ASP A 41 26.89 12.21 2.50
CA ASP A 41 25.61 12.84 2.13
C ASP A 41 24.41 11.93 2.42
N HIS A 42 24.53 10.63 2.13
CA HIS A 42 23.47 9.67 2.44
C HIS A 42 23.23 9.56 3.96
N LYS A 43 24.27 9.69 4.79
CA LYS A 43 24.12 9.68 6.27
C LYS A 43 23.34 10.90 6.77
N VAL A 44 23.60 12.08 6.23
CA VAL A 44 22.85 13.31 6.56
C VAL A 44 21.38 13.17 6.16
N LEU A 45 21.15 12.60 4.99
CA LEU A 45 19.82 12.36 4.42
C LEU A 45 19.02 11.33 5.23
N ILE A 46 19.65 10.24 5.68
CA ILE A 46 19.07 9.24 6.58
C ILE A 46 18.67 9.86 7.92
N ARG A 47 19.48 10.76 8.48
CA ARG A 47 19.12 11.49 9.71
C ARG A 47 17.87 12.36 9.50
N LYS A 48 17.80 13.10 8.38
CA LYS A 48 16.61 13.89 8.01
C LYS A 48 15.39 12.99 7.82
N PHE A 49 15.55 11.84 7.19
CA PHE A 49 14.49 10.84 7.04
C PHE A 49 13.99 10.31 8.38
N LEU A 50 14.88 9.93 9.30
CA LEU A 50 14.49 9.50 10.65
C LEU A 50 13.76 10.61 11.42
N LEU A 51 14.18 11.87 11.26
CA LEU A 51 13.50 13.02 11.84
C LEU A 51 12.08 13.17 11.28
N LEU A 52 11.91 13.12 9.96
CA LEU A 52 10.60 13.18 9.30
C LEU A 52 9.67 12.06 9.76
N ASN A 53 10.19 10.84 9.94
CA ASN A 53 9.39 9.72 10.45
C ASN A 53 8.97 9.90 11.91
N LYS A 54 9.85 10.45 12.76
CA LYS A 54 9.48 10.84 14.13
C LYS A 54 8.40 11.93 14.13
N MET A 55 8.52 12.93 13.27
CA MET A 55 7.48 13.96 13.12
C MET A 55 6.16 13.34 12.67
N ASN A 56 6.18 12.45 11.67
CA ASN A 56 4.99 11.73 11.21
C ASN A 56 4.34 10.94 12.34
N LEU A 57 5.13 10.26 13.18
CA LEU A 57 4.61 9.54 14.34
C LEU A 57 3.88 10.47 15.31
N TRP A 58 4.44 11.65 15.63
CA TRP A 58 3.77 12.64 16.47
C TRP A 58 2.49 13.19 15.83
N VAL A 59 2.54 13.48 14.52
CA VAL A 59 1.35 13.89 13.74
C VAL A 59 0.29 12.79 13.79
N GLY A 60 0.66 11.51 13.72
CA GLY A 60 -0.27 10.39 13.86
C GLY A 60 -0.99 10.38 15.20
N PHE A 61 -0.26 10.56 16.31
CA PHE A 61 -0.86 10.66 17.63
C PHE A 61 -1.76 11.91 17.77
N LEU A 62 -1.36 13.03 17.16
CA LEU A 62 -2.21 14.23 17.11
C LEU A 62 -3.50 13.97 16.32
N VAL A 63 -3.41 13.35 15.15
CA VAL A 63 -4.57 12.94 14.33
C VAL A 63 -5.48 12.03 15.13
N MET A 64 -4.92 11.05 15.86
CA MET A 64 -5.70 10.17 16.72
C MET A 64 -6.44 10.96 17.81
N ALA A 65 -5.74 11.86 18.52
CA ALA A 65 -6.35 12.69 19.55
C ALA A 65 -7.48 13.57 18.99
N LEU A 66 -7.28 14.16 17.80
CA LEU A 66 -8.30 14.94 17.11
C LEU A 66 -9.51 14.09 16.75
N VAL A 67 -9.31 12.90 16.17
CA VAL A 67 -10.40 11.98 15.83
C VAL A 67 -11.17 11.54 17.07
N LEU A 68 -10.49 11.28 18.19
CA LEU A 68 -11.12 10.93 19.46
C LEU A 68 -11.88 12.09 20.12
N SER A 69 -11.51 13.34 19.80
CA SER A 69 -12.09 14.54 20.41
C SER A 69 -13.33 15.07 19.68
N VAL A 70 -13.60 14.62 18.45
CA VAL A 70 -14.77 15.06 17.66
C VAL A 70 -15.93 14.09 17.88
N SER A 71 -16.94 14.49 18.65
CA SER A 71 -18.17 13.70 18.87
C SER A 71 -19.22 13.95 17.78
N ASP A 72 -19.97 12.89 17.48
CA ASP A 72 -21.20 12.82 16.66
C ASP A 72 -21.06 12.99 15.13
N SER A 73 -21.34 11.88 14.43
CA SER A 73 -21.89 11.67 13.07
C SER A 73 -21.40 12.48 11.84
N LEU A 74 -21.01 13.75 11.96
CA LEU A 74 -20.20 14.48 10.97
C LEU A 74 -18.78 13.88 10.84
N SER A 75 -18.40 13.03 11.80
CA SER A 75 -17.03 12.57 12.02
C SER A 75 -16.54 11.50 11.05
N VAL A 76 -17.38 10.61 10.49
CA VAL A 76 -16.86 9.44 9.75
C VAL A 76 -16.17 9.85 8.45
N ARG A 77 -16.77 10.72 7.63
CA ARG A 77 -16.16 11.17 6.36
C ARG A 77 -14.88 11.96 6.60
N MET A 78 -14.90 12.87 7.57
CA MET A 78 -13.73 13.66 7.94
C MET A 78 -12.63 12.78 8.54
N THR A 79 -12.98 11.77 9.33
CA THR A 79 -12.05 10.78 9.88
C THR A 79 -11.41 9.96 8.76
N LEU A 80 -12.20 9.46 7.80
CA LEU A 80 -11.69 8.74 6.63
C LEU A 80 -10.75 9.63 5.80
N LEU A 81 -11.12 10.88 5.53
CA LEU A 81 -10.26 11.83 4.81
C LEU A 81 -8.95 12.07 5.58
N THR A 82 -9.03 12.29 6.89
CA THR A 82 -7.86 12.55 7.74
C THR A 82 -6.93 11.34 7.78
N ILE A 83 -7.47 10.13 7.96
CA ILE A 83 -6.72 8.87 7.89
C ILE A 83 -6.04 8.71 6.53
N GLY A 84 -6.76 9.01 5.44
CA GLY A 84 -6.24 8.93 4.07
C GLY A 84 -5.10 9.92 3.82
N LEU A 85 -5.28 11.19 4.18
CA LEU A 85 -4.26 12.23 4.07
C LEU A 85 -3.04 11.90 4.94
N TYR A 86 -3.27 11.42 6.16
CA TYR A 86 -2.20 10.99 7.03
C TYR A 86 -1.43 9.80 6.44
N PHE A 87 -2.11 8.81 5.85
CA PHE A 87 -1.42 7.72 5.17
C PHE A 87 -0.52 8.20 4.02
N LEU A 88 -0.95 9.18 3.23
CA LEU A 88 -0.08 9.79 2.20
C LEU A 88 1.18 10.40 2.81
N LEU A 89 1.05 11.06 3.97
CA LEU A 89 2.18 11.57 4.75
C LEU A 89 3.10 10.44 5.21
N GLN A 90 2.56 9.29 5.63
CA GLN A 90 3.33 8.11 6.04
C GLN A 90 4.11 7.47 4.89
N VAL A 91 3.54 7.50 3.68
CA VAL A 91 4.13 6.89 2.48
C VAL A 91 5.22 7.76 1.86
N LEU A 92 5.14 9.08 1.98
CA LEU A 92 6.12 10.02 1.41
C LEU A 92 7.57 9.71 1.79
N PRO A 93 7.93 9.56 3.09
CA PRO A 93 9.29 9.19 3.47
C PRO A 93 9.71 7.88 2.81
N VAL A 94 8.84 6.88 2.79
CA VAL A 94 9.12 5.54 2.26
C VAL A 94 9.48 5.60 0.76
N ILE A 95 8.76 6.42 -0.02
CA ILE A 95 9.08 6.68 -1.44
C ILE A 95 10.43 7.39 -1.58
N ILE A 96 10.68 8.40 -0.74
CA ILE A 96 11.92 9.21 -0.75
C ILE A 96 13.14 8.32 -0.48
N SER A 97 13.08 7.44 0.53
CA SER A 97 14.18 6.53 0.85
C SER A 97 14.42 5.47 -0.20
N ARG A 98 13.40 5.06 -0.95
CA ARG A 98 13.59 4.15 -2.09
C ARG A 98 14.46 4.77 -3.16
N ARG A 99 14.19 6.02 -3.54
CA ARG A 99 15.02 6.70 -4.57
C ARG A 99 16.48 6.69 -4.17
N MET A 100 16.76 6.90 -2.88
CA MET A 100 18.11 6.85 -2.32
C MET A 100 18.73 5.44 -2.36
N LEU A 101 17.94 4.39 -2.08
CA LEU A 101 18.38 2.99 -2.23
C LEU A 101 18.74 2.65 -3.69
N ASP A 102 17.92 3.12 -4.62
CA ASP A 102 18.08 2.88 -6.04
C ASP A 102 19.32 3.60 -6.60
N ASP A 103 19.59 4.82 -6.13
CA ASP A 103 20.79 5.60 -6.47
C ASP A 103 22.08 5.00 -5.87
N ALA A 104 21.98 4.39 -4.68
CA ALA A 104 23.15 3.84 -3.97
C ALA A 104 23.57 2.42 -4.42
N SER A 105 22.70 1.68 -5.12
CA SER A 105 23.00 0.33 -5.62
C SER A 105 22.22 -0.01 -6.89
N PRO A 106 22.57 0.61 -8.03
CA PRO A 106 21.96 0.28 -9.31
C PRO A 106 22.32 -1.15 -9.73
N GLY A 107 21.32 -2.00 -9.92
CA GLY A 107 21.44 -3.21 -10.73
C GLY A 107 21.73 -4.55 -10.05
N ARG A 108 21.82 -4.66 -8.71
CA ARG A 108 22.31 -5.91 -8.08
C ARG A 108 21.38 -7.13 -8.14
N ASN A 109 20.11 -7.01 -8.56
CA ASN A 109 19.11 -8.08 -8.44
C ASN A 109 18.32 -8.42 -9.73
N VAL A 110 18.81 -8.04 -10.91
CA VAL A 110 18.02 -8.20 -12.17
C VAL A 110 18.18 -9.58 -12.82
N ASP A 111 19.17 -10.38 -12.39
CA ASP A 111 19.63 -11.55 -13.17
C ASP A 111 18.78 -12.82 -13.06
N ARG A 112 17.70 -12.86 -12.27
CA ARG A 112 16.89 -14.09 -12.07
C ARG A 112 15.37 -13.91 -12.14
N ALA A 113 14.87 -12.78 -12.63
CA ALA A 113 13.42 -12.65 -12.79
C ALA A 113 12.94 -13.42 -14.03
N ASP A 114 12.17 -14.49 -13.80
CA ASP A 114 11.41 -15.13 -14.88
C ASP A 114 10.56 -14.08 -15.60
N ALA A 115 10.49 -14.17 -16.94
CA ALA A 115 9.77 -13.23 -17.80
C ALA A 115 8.23 -13.34 -17.68
N THR A 116 7.72 -13.79 -16.54
CA THR A 116 6.31 -13.98 -16.23
C THR A 116 5.92 -13.13 -15.01
N ILE A 117 4.64 -12.81 -14.87
CA ILE A 117 4.14 -12.04 -13.72
C ILE A 117 4.44 -12.72 -12.37
N PHE A 118 4.54 -14.06 -12.37
CA PHE A 118 4.84 -14.85 -11.18
C PHE A 118 6.30 -14.74 -10.73
N GLY A 119 7.21 -14.32 -11.63
CA GLY A 119 8.56 -13.94 -11.26
C GLY A 119 8.63 -12.67 -10.41
N PHE A 120 7.55 -11.88 -10.37
CA PHE A 120 7.49 -10.60 -9.66
C PHE A 120 6.50 -10.58 -8.49
N VAL A 121 5.44 -11.41 -8.54
CA VAL A 121 4.37 -11.45 -7.53
C VAL A 121 3.94 -12.88 -7.28
N SER A 122 3.68 -13.24 -6.01
CA SER A 122 3.24 -14.60 -5.70
C SER A 122 1.89 -14.93 -6.39
N PRO A 123 1.71 -16.15 -6.93
CA PRO A 123 0.44 -16.58 -7.50
C PRO A 123 -0.74 -16.43 -6.52
N SER A 124 -0.47 -16.64 -5.23
CA SER A 124 -1.47 -16.46 -4.16
C SER A 124 -1.96 -15.02 -4.06
N ALA A 125 -1.09 -14.01 -4.17
CA ALA A 125 -1.49 -12.60 -4.12
C ALA A 125 -2.35 -12.23 -5.34
N ILE A 126 -1.98 -12.72 -6.53
CA ILE A 126 -2.79 -12.54 -7.74
C ILE A 126 -4.16 -13.23 -7.57
N GLY A 127 -4.18 -14.45 -7.06
CA GLY A 127 -5.41 -15.19 -6.77
C GLY A 127 -6.33 -14.45 -5.79
N ILE A 128 -5.76 -13.90 -4.71
CA ILE A 128 -6.50 -13.07 -3.75
C ILE A 128 -7.06 -11.81 -4.42
N ALA A 129 -6.26 -11.11 -5.24
CA ALA A 129 -6.70 -9.92 -5.96
C ALA A 129 -7.88 -10.21 -6.89
N VAL A 130 -7.77 -11.28 -7.70
CA VAL A 130 -8.83 -11.72 -8.62
C VAL A 130 -10.08 -12.15 -7.85
N LEU A 131 -9.93 -12.93 -6.79
CA LEU A 131 -11.05 -13.38 -5.96
C LEU A 131 -11.80 -12.21 -5.34
N LEU A 132 -11.10 -11.23 -4.77
CA LEU A 132 -11.71 -10.04 -4.18
C LEU A 132 -12.38 -9.15 -5.24
N PHE A 133 -11.75 -9.00 -6.40
CA PHE A 133 -12.32 -8.28 -7.53
C PHE A 133 -13.64 -8.91 -7.99
N LEU A 134 -13.64 -10.23 -8.21
CA LEU A 134 -14.82 -10.97 -8.64
C LEU A 134 -15.91 -10.97 -7.57
N ALA A 135 -15.55 -11.18 -6.30
CA ALA A 135 -16.50 -11.17 -5.19
C ALA A 135 -17.23 -9.82 -5.08
N PHE A 136 -16.49 -8.71 -5.18
CA PHE A 136 -17.08 -7.37 -5.21
C PHE A 136 -17.97 -7.17 -6.43
N LEU A 137 -17.52 -7.56 -7.62
CA LEU A 137 -18.26 -7.36 -8.86
C LEU A 137 -19.57 -8.15 -8.86
N ILE A 138 -19.52 -9.44 -8.50
CA ILE A 138 -20.69 -10.32 -8.41
C ILE A 138 -21.69 -9.75 -7.41
N LYS A 139 -21.25 -9.40 -6.19
CA LYS A 139 -22.17 -8.85 -5.19
C LYS A 139 -22.76 -7.52 -5.63
N SER A 140 -21.96 -6.65 -6.25
CA SER A 140 -22.45 -5.36 -6.78
C SER A 140 -23.47 -5.53 -7.89
N LEU A 141 -23.30 -6.55 -8.75
CA LEU A 141 -24.25 -6.89 -9.81
C LEU A 141 -25.55 -7.47 -9.25
N ILE A 142 -25.49 -8.31 -8.21
CA ILE A 142 -26.68 -8.83 -7.52
C ILE A 142 -27.49 -7.69 -6.88
N ASP A 143 -26.81 -6.71 -6.29
CA ASP A 143 -27.43 -5.55 -5.65
C ASP A 143 -27.82 -4.44 -6.63
N TRP A 144 -27.55 -4.62 -7.93
CA TRP A 144 -27.83 -3.61 -8.93
C TRP A 144 -29.30 -3.70 -9.38
N ASP A 145 -30.02 -2.60 -9.21
CA ASP A 145 -31.41 -2.42 -9.60
C ASP A 145 -31.61 -2.15 -11.11
N GLY A 146 -30.54 -2.23 -11.91
CA GLY A 146 -30.54 -1.89 -13.33
C GLY A 146 -30.51 -0.38 -13.63
N GLY A 147 -30.50 0.47 -12.60
CA GLY A 147 -30.49 1.93 -12.76
C GLY A 147 -29.09 2.52 -12.97
N PHE A 148 -29.00 3.69 -13.61
CA PHE A 148 -27.77 4.49 -13.72
C PHE A 148 -27.46 5.27 -12.43
N GLY A 149 -27.60 4.60 -11.27
CA GLY A 149 -27.43 5.19 -9.97
C GLY A 149 -25.99 5.24 -9.45
N PRO A 150 -25.79 5.71 -8.21
CA PRO A 150 -24.48 5.74 -7.55
C PRO A 150 -23.79 4.36 -7.48
N GLN A 151 -24.56 3.26 -7.54
CA GLN A 151 -24.04 1.91 -7.56
C GLN A 151 -23.27 1.60 -8.85
N LEU A 152 -23.85 1.95 -10.01
CA LEU A 152 -23.19 1.78 -11.30
C LEU A 152 -21.91 2.61 -11.40
N LEU A 153 -21.93 3.86 -10.89
CA LEU A 153 -20.74 4.70 -10.83
C LEU A 153 -19.63 4.07 -9.96
N LYS A 154 -19.97 3.53 -8.78
CA LYS A 154 -19.00 2.82 -7.93
C LYS A 154 -18.40 1.61 -8.65
N MET A 155 -19.24 0.82 -9.32
CA MET A 155 -18.78 -0.32 -10.11
C MET A 155 -17.87 0.11 -11.26
N ALA A 156 -18.24 1.16 -11.99
CA ALA A 156 -17.44 1.70 -13.09
C ALA A 156 -16.08 2.21 -12.61
N VAL A 157 -16.04 2.94 -11.49
CA VAL A 157 -14.77 3.39 -10.87
C VAL A 157 -13.95 2.19 -10.40
N PHE A 158 -14.56 1.22 -9.74
CA PHE A 158 -13.88 0.04 -9.24
C PHE A 158 -13.26 -0.80 -10.36
N VAL A 159 -14.04 -1.09 -11.40
CA VAL A 159 -13.61 -1.82 -12.60
C VAL A 159 -12.58 -1.00 -13.36
N GLY A 160 -12.78 0.31 -13.51
CA GLY A 160 -11.85 1.20 -14.19
C GLY A 160 -10.48 1.25 -13.51
N VAL A 161 -10.43 1.39 -12.18
CA VAL A 161 -9.16 1.43 -11.45
C VAL A 161 -8.43 0.08 -11.51
N ASN A 162 -9.10 -1.03 -11.21
CA ASN A 162 -8.48 -2.36 -11.28
C ASN A 162 -8.10 -2.75 -12.71
N GLY A 163 -8.95 -2.42 -13.68
CA GLY A 163 -8.70 -2.62 -15.11
C GLY A 163 -7.51 -1.81 -15.60
N TYR A 164 -7.37 -0.55 -15.18
CA TYR A 164 -6.20 0.27 -15.48
C TYR A 164 -4.91 -0.32 -14.91
N LEU A 165 -4.92 -0.77 -13.66
CA LEU A 165 -3.75 -1.42 -13.03
C LEU A 165 -3.37 -2.71 -13.77
N ALA A 166 -4.35 -3.57 -14.07
CA ALA A 166 -4.14 -4.82 -14.80
C ALA A 166 -3.64 -4.56 -16.22
N TYR A 167 -4.26 -3.63 -16.95
CA TYR A 167 -3.85 -3.25 -18.30
C TYR A 167 -2.42 -2.73 -18.32
N THR A 168 -2.05 -1.87 -17.36
CA THR A 168 -0.70 -1.33 -17.25
C THR A 168 0.33 -2.45 -17.07
N LEU A 169 0.05 -3.44 -16.19
CA LEU A 169 0.93 -4.60 -16.02
C LEU A 169 1.05 -5.44 -17.28
N ILE A 170 -0.08 -5.78 -17.91
CA ILE A 170 -0.10 -6.60 -19.13
C ILE A 170 0.65 -5.89 -20.25
N SER A 171 0.44 -4.57 -20.42
CA SER A 171 1.13 -3.76 -21.43
C SER A 171 2.64 -3.74 -21.19
N LEU A 172 3.08 -3.56 -19.95
CA LEU A 172 4.50 -3.57 -19.59
C LEU A 172 5.15 -4.95 -19.78
N LEU A 173 4.47 -6.03 -19.37
CA LEU A 173 4.94 -7.40 -19.61
C LEU A 173 5.03 -7.70 -21.12
N GLY A 174 4.05 -7.23 -21.91
CA GLY A 174 4.06 -7.36 -23.36
C GLY A 174 5.20 -6.57 -24.03
N LYS A 175 5.53 -5.38 -23.51
CA LYS A 175 6.72 -4.62 -23.94
C LYS A 175 8.00 -5.37 -23.59
N MET A 176 8.11 -5.92 -22.38
CA MET A 176 9.28 -6.68 -21.91
C MET A 176 9.60 -7.87 -22.83
N GLY A 177 8.57 -8.58 -23.31
CA GLY A 177 8.73 -9.69 -24.25
C GLY A 177 9.22 -9.28 -25.64
N LYS A 178 9.10 -8.00 -26.01
CA LYS A 178 9.53 -7.44 -27.31
C LYS A 178 10.84 -6.66 -27.23
N SER A 179 11.23 -6.20 -26.05
CA SER A 179 12.49 -5.48 -25.82
C SER A 179 13.69 -6.41 -25.76
N SER A 180 14.87 -5.92 -26.13
CA SER A 180 16.14 -6.65 -26.05
C SER A 180 17.23 -5.83 -25.34
N GLY A 181 18.28 -6.50 -24.89
CA GLY A 181 19.45 -5.86 -24.27
C GLY A 181 19.13 -5.02 -23.04
N GLU A 182 19.71 -3.81 -22.99
CA GLU A 182 19.62 -2.89 -21.85
C GLU A 182 18.18 -2.42 -21.56
N GLU A 183 17.35 -2.24 -22.60
CA GLU A 183 15.97 -1.81 -22.43
C GLU A 183 15.12 -2.87 -21.71
N ARG A 184 15.35 -4.15 -22.02
CA ARG A 184 14.70 -5.27 -21.34
C ARG A 184 15.08 -5.32 -19.85
N LEU A 185 16.35 -5.10 -19.52
CA LEU A 185 16.82 -5.05 -18.13
C LEU A 185 16.19 -3.90 -17.35
N LYS A 186 16.09 -2.71 -17.95
CA LYS A 186 15.37 -1.55 -17.36
C LYS A 186 13.91 -1.88 -17.10
N LEU A 187 13.25 -2.58 -18.03
CA LEU A 187 11.85 -2.96 -17.88
C LEU A 187 11.64 -4.02 -16.79
N ILE A 188 12.50 -5.05 -16.71
CA ILE A 188 12.47 -6.06 -15.65
C ILE A 188 12.63 -5.39 -14.28
N TYR A 189 13.60 -4.48 -14.17
CA TYR A 189 13.83 -3.72 -12.94
C TYR A 189 12.62 -2.84 -12.56
N PHE A 190 11.96 -2.23 -13.53
CA PHE A 190 10.73 -1.48 -13.28
C PHE A 190 9.58 -2.41 -12.84
N LEU A 191 9.40 -3.53 -13.54
CA LEU A 191 8.33 -4.49 -13.30
C LEU A 191 8.45 -5.20 -11.95
N SER A 192 9.65 -5.53 -11.49
CA SER A 192 9.88 -6.12 -10.16
C SER A 192 9.40 -5.21 -9.02
N LYS A 193 9.26 -3.91 -9.30
CA LYS A 193 8.81 -2.90 -8.34
C LYS A 193 7.34 -2.53 -8.52
N ALA A 194 6.92 -2.33 -9.77
CA ALA A 194 5.58 -1.89 -10.10
C ALA A 194 4.55 -3.02 -9.95
N SER A 195 4.91 -4.26 -10.32
CA SER A 195 3.98 -5.40 -10.31
C SER A 195 3.43 -5.71 -8.92
N PRO A 196 4.27 -5.95 -7.90
CA PRO A 196 3.73 -6.19 -6.57
C PRO A 196 2.99 -4.95 -6.03
N LEU A 197 3.45 -3.72 -6.32
CA LEU A 197 2.76 -2.51 -5.88
C LEU A 197 1.32 -2.46 -6.41
N PHE A 198 1.13 -2.69 -7.70
CA PHE A 198 -0.18 -2.65 -8.34
C PHE A 198 -1.09 -3.78 -7.87
N VAL A 199 -0.56 -5.00 -7.68
CA VAL A 199 -1.34 -6.13 -7.15
C VAL A 199 -1.80 -5.87 -5.72
N TYR A 200 -0.91 -5.44 -4.83
CA TYR A 200 -1.31 -5.16 -3.45
C TYR A 200 -2.19 -3.92 -3.31
N LEU A 201 -2.01 -2.90 -4.17
CA LEU A 201 -2.92 -1.77 -4.24
C LEU A 201 -4.32 -2.23 -4.65
N SER A 202 -4.41 -3.11 -5.65
CA SER A 202 -5.67 -3.75 -6.07
C SER A 202 -6.33 -4.54 -4.94
N ILE A 203 -5.57 -5.35 -4.19
CA ILE A 203 -6.06 -6.07 -3.00
C ILE A 203 -6.61 -5.07 -1.96
N GLY A 204 -5.84 -4.03 -1.63
CA GLY A 204 -6.23 -3.03 -0.64
C GLY A 204 -7.50 -2.27 -1.01
N ILE A 205 -7.60 -1.83 -2.26
CA ILE A 205 -8.82 -1.19 -2.81
C ILE A 205 -9.99 -2.17 -2.74
N SER A 206 -9.79 -3.42 -3.17
CA SER A 206 -10.85 -4.44 -3.18
C SER A 206 -11.35 -4.79 -1.79
N LEU A 207 -10.46 -4.98 -0.82
CA LEU A 207 -10.83 -5.18 0.58
C LEU A 207 -11.61 -3.99 1.15
N TYR A 208 -11.16 -2.76 0.85
CA TYR A 208 -11.86 -1.56 1.31
C TYR A 208 -13.29 -1.48 0.75
N TYR A 209 -13.47 -1.68 -0.56
CA TYR A 209 -14.78 -1.61 -1.21
C TYR A 209 -15.69 -2.77 -0.79
N PHE A 210 -15.15 -3.99 -0.70
CA PHE A 210 -15.90 -5.18 -0.25
C PHE A 210 -16.31 -5.06 1.22
N GLY A 211 -15.37 -4.71 2.10
CA GLY A 211 -15.68 -4.48 3.50
C GLY A 211 -16.71 -3.35 3.67
N LYS A 212 -16.60 -2.27 2.89
CA LYS A 212 -17.55 -1.14 2.93
C LYS A 212 -18.94 -1.64 2.61
N MET A 213 -19.08 -2.44 1.56
CA MET A 213 -20.35 -3.04 1.19
C MET A 213 -20.95 -3.90 2.32
N LEU A 214 -20.16 -4.77 2.96
CA LEU A 214 -20.63 -5.55 4.11
C LEU A 214 -21.10 -4.66 5.26
N ILE A 215 -20.31 -3.66 5.62
CA ILE A 215 -20.66 -2.72 6.68
C ILE A 215 -21.99 -2.01 6.42
N PHE A 216 -22.21 -1.52 5.19
CA PHE A 216 -23.45 -0.84 4.83
C PHE A 216 -24.65 -1.78 4.92
N ASN A 217 -24.50 -3.02 4.46
CA ASN A 217 -25.59 -4.00 4.48
C ASN A 217 -26.02 -4.41 5.89
N TYR A 218 -25.12 -4.31 6.88
CA TYR A 218 -25.40 -4.62 8.29
C TYR A 218 -25.59 -3.37 9.17
N GLY A 219 -25.66 -2.17 8.58
CA GLY A 219 -25.87 -0.91 9.32
C GLY A 219 -24.70 -0.52 10.25
N MET A 220 -23.51 -1.09 10.08
CA MET A 220 -22.37 -0.92 10.99
C MET A 220 -21.47 0.26 10.62
N GLU A 221 -22.04 1.42 10.29
CA GLU A 221 -21.31 2.53 9.66
C GLU A 221 -20.08 3.01 10.45
N GLY A 222 -20.09 2.86 11.78
CA GLY A 222 -18.98 3.18 12.68
C GLY A 222 -17.72 2.34 12.46
N LEU A 223 -17.80 1.19 11.78
CA LEU A 223 -16.63 0.34 11.47
C LEU A 223 -15.83 0.82 10.25
N ARG A 224 -16.29 1.84 9.50
CA ARG A 224 -15.60 2.30 8.28
C ARG A 224 -14.17 2.79 8.53
N PRO A 225 -13.88 3.61 9.56
CA PRO A 225 -12.51 4.05 9.87
C PRO A 225 -11.57 2.88 10.16
N ILE A 226 -12.06 1.89 10.91
CA ILE A 226 -11.31 0.66 11.25
C ILE A 226 -10.85 -0.06 9.98
N MET A 227 -11.77 -0.32 9.05
CA MET A 227 -11.39 -1.02 7.81
C MET A 227 -10.47 -0.20 6.92
N MET A 228 -10.66 1.12 6.86
CA MET A 228 -9.74 1.99 6.11
C MET A 228 -8.33 1.88 6.68
N SER A 229 -8.17 1.92 8.00
CA SER A 229 -6.88 1.72 8.65
C SER A 229 -6.28 0.34 8.38
N ILE A 230 -7.08 -0.73 8.41
CA ILE A 230 -6.61 -2.08 8.07
C ILE A 230 -6.15 -2.12 6.60
N ALA A 231 -6.96 -1.64 5.67
CA ALA A 231 -6.64 -1.64 4.24
C ALA A 231 -5.37 -0.84 3.95
N LEU A 232 -5.23 0.34 4.53
CA LEU A 232 -4.04 1.17 4.37
C LEU A 232 -2.81 0.58 5.05
N THR A 233 -2.96 -0.09 6.19
CA THR A 233 -1.87 -0.84 6.84
C THR A 233 -1.39 -1.99 5.95
N MET A 234 -2.31 -2.71 5.30
CA MET A 234 -1.95 -3.76 4.34
C MET A 234 -1.24 -3.19 3.12
N VAL A 235 -1.72 -2.09 2.54
CA VAL A 235 -1.06 -1.40 1.43
C VAL A 235 0.34 -0.92 1.85
N GLY A 236 0.47 -0.29 3.01
CA GLY A 236 1.77 0.17 3.53
C GLY A 236 2.74 -0.99 3.81
N THR A 237 2.24 -2.12 4.30
CA THR A 237 3.04 -3.34 4.51
C THR A 237 3.50 -3.94 3.21
N ALA A 238 2.63 -4.01 2.21
CA ALA A 238 2.99 -4.44 0.87
C ALA A 238 4.04 -3.51 0.24
N MET A 239 3.84 -2.20 0.34
CA MET A 239 4.85 -1.22 -0.10
C MET A 239 6.19 -1.49 0.59
N PHE A 240 6.20 -1.68 1.91
CA PHE A 240 7.43 -1.98 2.64
C PHE A 240 8.07 -3.31 2.21
N ALA A 241 7.29 -4.38 2.00
CA ALA A 241 7.80 -5.67 1.56
C ALA A 241 8.49 -5.59 0.19
N ILE A 242 7.96 -4.78 -0.73
CA ILE A 242 8.56 -4.50 -2.04
C ILE A 242 9.83 -3.64 -1.92
N LEU A 243 9.91 -2.85 -0.85
CA LEU A 243 10.99 -1.88 -0.62
C LEU A 243 12.10 -2.42 0.26
N LYS A 244 11.87 -3.52 0.99
CA LYS A 244 12.91 -4.21 1.74
C LYS A 244 13.95 -4.66 0.70
N PRO A 245 15.21 -4.17 0.77
CA PRO A 245 16.25 -4.77 -0.02
C PRO A 245 16.30 -6.25 0.39
N LEU A 246 16.23 -7.16 -0.59
CA LEU A 246 16.43 -8.59 -0.34
C LEU A 246 17.67 -8.70 0.53
N GLU A 247 17.48 -9.12 1.78
CA GLU A 247 18.60 -9.53 2.62
C GLU A 247 19.36 -10.53 1.76
N ALA A 248 20.62 -10.22 1.44
CA ALA A 248 21.49 -11.21 0.84
C ALA A 248 21.32 -12.46 1.69
N SER A 249 21.00 -13.58 1.05
CA SER A 249 21.04 -14.87 1.72
C SER A 249 22.46 -15.01 2.26
N GLU A 250 22.64 -14.65 3.53
CA GLU A 250 23.81 -14.99 4.30
C GLU A 250 23.78 -16.52 4.39
N GLY A 251 24.67 -17.15 3.62
CA GLY A 251 25.21 -18.49 3.83
C GLY A 251 24.19 -19.63 3.94
N ASP A 252 23.92 -20.29 2.82
CA ASP A 252 23.95 -21.75 2.82
C ASP A 252 25.28 -22.14 2.15
N ASP A 253 26.32 -22.27 2.97
CA ASP A 253 27.49 -23.12 2.71
C ASP A 253 27.13 -24.56 3.11
#